data_AF-A0AAN6UFP8-F1
#
_entry.id   AF-A0AAN6UFP8-F1
#
_cell.length_a   1.000
_cell.length_b   1.000
_cell.length_c   1.000
_cell.angle_alpha   90.00
_cell.angle_beta   90.00
_cell.angle_gamma   90.00
#
_symmetry.space_group_name_H-M   'P 1'
#
loop_
_entity.id
_entity.type
_entity.pdbx_description
1 polymer ?
#
loop_
_entity_poly.entity_id
_entity_poly.type
_entity_poly.pdbx_seq_one_letter_code
_entity_poly.pdbx_strand_id
1 'polypeptide(L)'
;MGTRHLICVFWKGRWFLAQYGQFDGYPEVQGVRVFKFLSVAQNIANLKAGLEAHVYEPTQQDLDAISAECDAWDANRRAQAQGQVSFERNMTGLQQLYPSLSRETSAGILGIVARASQAREEEEDDDDAAEGGAGKGDRKIPVCLQLGFATDTLFCEWVYVIDLDREVLEVFGGGETSHAGHRFADVEPNTGEVPAFVCSYTFSELYLLKGGDEFLAKVQEALAKNRAAQDDGEEGKDGGPTVACEGEDGEGKDEGEDDVQVGSR
;
A
#
# COMPACT_ATOMS: atom_id res chain seq x y z
N MET A 1 13.88 -3.28 -12.63
CA MET A 1 13.35 -2.61 -11.43
C MET A 1 12.02 -2.00 -11.81
N GLY A 2 11.01 -2.08 -10.94
CA GLY A 2 9.69 -1.50 -11.19
C GLY A 2 9.08 -1.02 -9.88
N THR A 3 8.04 -0.22 -9.99
CA THR A 3 7.49 0.54 -8.89
C THR A 3 6.69 -0.34 -7.94
N ARG A 4 7.06 -0.33 -6.66
CA ARG A 4 6.38 -1.12 -5.63
C ARG A 4 5.35 -0.30 -4.90
N HIS A 5 4.27 -0.96 -4.48
CA HIS A 5 3.12 -0.29 -3.91
C HIS A 5 2.29 -1.20 -3.01
N LEU A 6 1.34 -0.60 -2.30
CA LEU A 6 0.28 -1.30 -1.57
C LEU A 6 -1.10 -0.94 -2.11
N ILE A 7 -1.97 -1.96 -2.22
CA ILE A 7 -3.41 -1.80 -2.37
C ILE A 7 -4.06 -2.24 -1.07
N CYS A 8 -4.61 -1.29 -0.34
CA CYS A 8 -5.18 -1.52 0.98
C CYS A 8 -6.69 -1.34 0.98
N VAL A 9 -7.38 -2.13 1.80
CA VAL A 9 -8.81 -1.95 2.10
C VAL A 9 -8.98 -1.84 3.61
N PHE A 10 -9.59 -0.75 4.05
CA PHE A 10 -9.96 -0.50 5.43
C PHE A 10 -11.49 -0.53 5.55
N TRP A 11 -12.01 -1.35 6.47
CA TRP A 11 -13.45 -1.52 6.66
C TRP A 11 -13.75 -2.07 8.05
N LYS A 12 -14.91 -1.69 8.63
CA LYS A 12 -15.32 -2.07 9.99
C LYS A 12 -14.23 -1.78 11.03
N GLY A 13 -13.53 -0.65 10.88
CA GLY A 13 -12.49 -0.21 11.82
C GLY A 13 -11.18 -1.02 11.78
N ARG A 14 -10.95 -1.84 10.74
CA ARG A 14 -9.72 -2.64 10.61
C ARG A 14 -9.23 -2.74 9.16
N TRP A 15 -7.98 -3.13 9.01
CA TRP A 15 -7.41 -3.51 7.72
C TRP A 15 -7.91 -4.90 7.32
N PHE A 16 -8.49 -4.99 6.12
CA PHE A 16 -8.93 -6.24 5.50
C PHE A 16 -7.97 -6.71 4.42
N LEU A 17 -7.32 -5.77 3.72
CA LEU A 17 -6.31 -6.04 2.70
C LEU A 17 -5.15 -5.06 2.84
N ALA A 18 -3.94 -5.56 2.55
CA ALA A 18 -2.73 -4.78 2.35
C ALA A 18 -1.84 -5.52 1.35
N GLN A 19 -2.29 -5.54 0.10
CA GLN A 19 -1.68 -6.31 -0.99
C GLN A 19 -0.42 -5.60 -1.48
N TYR A 20 0.73 -6.23 -1.30
CA TYR A 20 1.97 -5.83 -1.96
C TYR A 20 1.88 -6.02 -3.48
N GLY A 21 2.36 -5.02 -4.21
CA GLY A 21 2.55 -5.06 -5.66
C GLY A 21 3.99 -4.73 -6.05
N GLN A 22 4.55 -5.46 -7.01
CA GLN A 22 5.95 -5.32 -7.43
C GLN A 22 6.18 -4.36 -8.60
N PHE A 23 5.17 -4.17 -9.46
CA PHE A 23 5.32 -3.43 -10.72
C PHE A 23 4.23 -2.38 -10.92
N ASP A 24 4.62 -1.31 -11.61
CA ASP A 24 3.77 -0.25 -12.12
C ASP A 24 2.86 0.40 -11.07
N GLY A 25 3.35 0.57 -9.84
CA GLY A 25 2.58 1.17 -8.74
C GLY A 25 2.10 2.61 -8.94
N TYR A 26 2.55 3.29 -10.00
CA TYR A 26 2.18 4.67 -10.29
C TYR A 26 0.66 4.88 -10.49
N PRO A 27 0.16 6.10 -10.24
CA PRO A 27 -1.25 6.44 -10.43
C PRO A 27 -1.77 6.09 -11.82
N GLU A 28 -0.95 6.28 -12.86
CA GLU A 28 -1.25 6.03 -14.28
C GLU A 28 -1.66 4.59 -14.56
N VAL A 29 -1.24 3.64 -13.71
CA VAL A 29 -1.53 2.22 -13.88
C VAL A 29 -2.39 1.70 -12.73
N GLN A 30 -1.83 1.57 -11.53
CA GLN A 30 -2.55 0.94 -10.42
C GLN A 30 -3.60 1.90 -9.84
N GLY A 31 -3.31 3.20 -9.76
CA GLY A 31 -4.30 4.20 -9.37
C GLY A 31 -5.53 4.21 -10.28
N VAL A 32 -5.34 4.22 -11.60
CA VAL A 32 -6.44 4.13 -12.58
C VAL A 32 -7.18 2.80 -12.50
N ARG A 33 -6.50 1.68 -12.21
CA ARG A 33 -7.16 0.38 -11.99
C ARG A 33 -8.06 0.42 -10.76
N VAL A 34 -7.58 0.96 -9.65
CA VAL A 34 -8.38 1.14 -8.42
C VAL A 34 -9.56 2.08 -8.70
N PHE A 35 -9.31 3.23 -9.33
CA PHE A 35 -10.36 4.17 -9.75
C PHE A 35 -11.44 3.46 -10.57
N LYS A 36 -11.08 2.78 -11.66
CA LYS A 36 -12.04 2.08 -12.54
C LYS A 36 -12.85 1.02 -11.78
N PHE A 37 -12.22 0.32 -10.83
CA PHE A 37 -12.91 -0.64 -9.99
C PHE A 37 -13.96 0.06 -9.12
N LEU A 38 -13.60 1.16 -8.47
CA LEU A 38 -14.47 1.93 -7.58
C LEU A 38 -15.55 2.73 -8.32
N SER A 39 -15.36 3.07 -9.60
CA SER A 39 -16.37 3.78 -10.40
C SER A 39 -17.63 2.96 -10.70
N VAL A 40 -17.67 1.68 -10.32
CA VAL A 40 -18.83 0.81 -10.50
C VAL A 40 -19.38 0.44 -9.13
N ALA A 41 -20.55 0.98 -8.76
CA ALA A 41 -21.15 0.77 -7.45
C ALA A 41 -21.34 -0.72 -7.08
N GLN A 42 -21.68 -1.57 -8.06
CA GLN A 42 -21.82 -3.01 -7.86
C GLN A 42 -20.51 -3.68 -7.42
N ASN A 43 -19.35 -3.20 -7.89
CA ASN A 43 -18.06 -3.73 -7.48
C ASN A 43 -17.82 -3.52 -5.98
N ILE A 44 -18.29 -2.40 -5.42
CA ILE A 44 -18.14 -2.09 -3.99
C ILE A 44 -19.04 -3.00 -3.16
N ALA A 45 -20.29 -3.22 -3.59
CA ALA A 45 -21.20 -4.14 -2.92
C ALA A 45 -20.63 -5.57 -2.91
N ASN A 46 -20.15 -6.04 -4.05
CA ASN A 46 -19.51 -7.35 -4.19
C ASN A 46 -18.21 -7.45 -3.38
N LEU A 47 -17.40 -6.39 -3.35
CA LEU A 47 -16.18 -6.36 -2.54
C LEU A 47 -16.50 -6.52 -1.05
N LYS A 48 -17.48 -5.77 -0.53
CA LYS A 48 -17.92 -5.88 0.88
C LYS A 48 -18.37 -7.30 1.20
N ALA A 49 -19.20 -7.92 0.35
CA ALA A 49 -19.64 -9.31 0.52
C ALA A 49 -18.48 -10.31 0.45
N GLY A 50 -17.57 -10.13 -0.51
CA GLY A 50 -16.38 -10.94 -0.72
C GLY A 50 -15.43 -10.94 0.47
N LEU A 51 -15.16 -9.75 1.02
CA LEU A 51 -14.29 -9.56 2.18
C LEU A 51 -14.85 -10.23 3.45
N GLU A 52 -16.18 -10.27 3.60
CA GLU A 52 -16.83 -10.84 4.78
C GLU A 52 -16.91 -12.37 4.72
N ALA A 53 -17.18 -12.94 3.54
CA ALA A 53 -17.45 -14.37 3.40
C ALA A 53 -16.25 -15.22 2.95
N HIS A 54 -15.32 -14.63 2.17
CA HIS A 54 -14.34 -15.43 1.43
C HIS A 54 -12.89 -15.20 1.85
N VAL A 55 -12.55 -14.08 2.50
CA VAL A 55 -11.16 -13.78 2.84
C VAL A 55 -10.77 -14.36 4.20
N TYR A 56 -9.54 -14.88 4.31
CA TYR A 56 -8.94 -15.31 5.57
C TYR A 56 -7.43 -15.05 5.61
N GLU A 57 -6.86 -14.91 6.80
CA GLU A 57 -5.42 -14.85 7.00
C GLU A 57 -4.88 -16.28 7.18
N PRO A 58 -3.98 -16.75 6.28
CA PRO A 58 -3.47 -18.12 6.34
C PRO A 58 -2.52 -18.31 7.53
N THR A 59 -2.60 -19.48 8.16
CA THR A 59 -1.61 -19.92 9.16
C THR A 59 -0.30 -20.31 8.49
N GLN A 60 0.78 -20.47 9.26
CA GLN A 60 2.04 -20.98 8.70
C GLN A 60 1.87 -22.35 8.03
N GLN A 61 1.04 -23.22 8.61
CA GLN A 61 0.74 -24.52 8.03
C GLN A 61 0.00 -24.39 6.68
N ASP A 62 -0.93 -23.43 6.57
CA ASP A 62 -1.60 -23.14 5.30
C ASP A 62 -0.60 -22.62 4.26
N LEU A 63 0.30 -21.73 4.65
CA LEU A 63 1.34 -21.19 3.77
C LEU A 63 2.29 -22.29 3.28
N ASP A 64 2.70 -23.21 4.15
CA ASP A 64 3.55 -24.34 3.80
C ASP A 64 2.84 -25.28 2.81
N ALA A 65 1.54 -25.54 3.02
CA ALA A 65 0.72 -26.35 2.13
C ALA A 65 0.53 -25.68 0.76
N ILE A 66 0.21 -24.38 0.76
CA ILE A 66 0.11 -23.55 -0.46
C ILE A 66 1.44 -23.58 -1.23
N SER A 67 2.57 -23.42 -0.55
CA SER A 67 3.90 -23.47 -1.16
C SER A 67 4.15 -24.82 -1.83
N ALA A 68 3.86 -25.91 -1.12
CA ALA A 68 4.04 -27.26 -1.66
C ALA A 68 3.16 -27.52 -2.89
N GLU A 69 1.91 -27.03 -2.89
CA GLU A 69 1.01 -27.14 -4.04
C GLU A 69 1.52 -26.33 -5.25
N CYS A 70 2.00 -25.11 -5.00
CA CYS A 70 2.59 -24.27 -6.04
C CYS A 70 3.84 -24.91 -6.66
N ASP A 71 4.71 -25.48 -5.83
CA ASP A 71 5.93 -26.17 -6.27
C ASP A 71 5.60 -27.41 -7.11
N ALA A 72 4.59 -28.18 -6.70
CA ALA A 72 4.11 -29.35 -7.45
C ALA A 72 3.54 -28.94 -8.82
N TRP A 73 2.76 -27.87 -8.87
CA TRP A 73 2.23 -27.32 -10.12
C TRP A 73 3.37 -26.88 -11.06
N ASP A 74 4.36 -26.15 -10.54
CA ASP A 74 5.51 -25.70 -11.31
C ASP A 74 6.36 -26.88 -11.82
N ALA A 75 6.55 -27.92 -11.00
CA ALA A 75 7.26 -29.13 -11.41
C ALA A 75 6.54 -29.87 -12.54
N ASN A 76 5.21 -29.99 -12.45
CA ASN A 76 4.40 -30.59 -13.51
C ASN A 76 4.48 -29.78 -14.82
N ARG A 77 4.38 -28.44 -14.75
CA ARG A 77 4.55 -27.56 -15.92
C ARG A 77 5.92 -27.76 -16.57
N ARG A 78 7.00 -27.79 -15.78
CA ARG A 78 8.37 -28.00 -16.30
C ARG A 78 8.52 -29.36 -17.00
N ALA A 79 7.91 -30.40 -16.45
CA ALA A 79 7.92 -31.74 -17.03
C ALA A 79 7.16 -31.79 -18.36
N GLN A 80 5.97 -31.19 -18.43
CA GLN A 80 5.15 -31.12 -19.65
C GLN A 80 5.84 -30.32 -20.76
N ALA A 81 6.58 -29.28 -20.40
CA ALA A 81 7.33 -28.47 -21.34
C ALA A 81 8.63 -29.12 -21.85
N GLN A 82 8.95 -30.37 -21.46
CA GLN A 82 10.20 -31.07 -21.81
C GLN A 82 11.47 -30.25 -21.53
N GLY A 83 11.46 -29.43 -20.49
CA GLY A 83 12.58 -28.52 -20.17
C GLY A 83 12.65 -27.25 -21.04
N GLN A 84 11.79 -27.08 -22.04
CA GLN A 84 11.61 -25.82 -22.78
C GLN A 84 10.58 -24.92 -22.09
N VAL A 85 10.88 -24.47 -20.88
CA VAL A 85 10.03 -23.48 -20.21
C VAL A 85 10.47 -22.09 -20.65
N SER A 86 9.65 -21.40 -21.44
CA SER A 86 9.77 -19.96 -21.61
C SER A 86 9.60 -19.29 -20.24
N PHE A 87 10.44 -18.31 -19.92
CA PHE A 87 10.23 -17.47 -18.73
C PHE A 87 9.03 -16.56 -18.97
N GLU A 88 7.84 -17.11 -18.79
CA GLU A 88 6.59 -16.36 -18.75
C GLU A 88 6.36 -15.91 -17.32
N ARG A 89 6.47 -14.60 -17.06
CA ARG A 89 6.29 -14.02 -15.72
C ARG A 89 5.01 -14.48 -15.02
N ASN A 90 3.95 -14.72 -15.79
CA ASN A 90 2.62 -14.99 -15.26
C ASN A 90 2.30 -16.45 -14.98
N MET A 91 3.24 -17.35 -15.18
CA MET A 91 2.99 -18.80 -15.18
C MET A 91 3.76 -19.52 -14.08
N THR A 92 3.57 -19.06 -12.86
CA THR A 92 4.00 -19.73 -11.63
C THR A 92 2.79 -20.32 -10.91
N GLY A 93 2.99 -21.40 -10.16
CA GLY A 93 1.94 -22.03 -9.35
C GLY A 93 1.23 -21.04 -8.44
N LEU A 94 2.00 -20.13 -7.80
CA LEU A 94 1.43 -19.09 -6.94
C LEU A 94 0.45 -18.19 -7.68
N GLN A 95 0.79 -17.73 -8.88
CA GLN A 95 -0.08 -16.83 -9.64
C GLN A 95 -1.30 -17.54 -10.22
N GLN A 96 -1.17 -18.82 -10.56
CA GLN A 96 -2.25 -19.59 -11.18
C GLN A 96 -3.25 -20.15 -10.16
N LEU A 97 -2.75 -20.61 -9.01
CA LEU A 97 -3.57 -21.25 -7.97
C LEU A 97 -4.01 -20.26 -6.89
N TYR A 98 -3.11 -19.38 -6.45
CA TYR A 98 -3.33 -18.45 -5.35
C TYR A 98 -3.00 -17.01 -5.76
N PRO A 99 -3.69 -16.45 -6.77
CA PRO A 99 -3.38 -15.11 -7.26
C PRO A 99 -3.47 -14.05 -6.15
N SER A 100 -4.25 -14.24 -5.09
CA SER A 100 -4.29 -13.32 -3.94
C SER A 100 -3.00 -13.21 -3.14
N LEU A 101 -2.06 -14.14 -3.30
CA LEU A 101 -0.75 -14.10 -2.67
C LEU A 101 0.35 -13.66 -3.66
N SER A 102 0.01 -13.46 -4.93
CA SER A 102 0.97 -13.03 -5.94
C SER A 102 1.16 -11.51 -5.92
N ARG A 103 2.41 -11.08 -5.84
CA ARG A 103 2.83 -9.67 -5.99
C ARG A 103 2.51 -9.05 -7.35
N GLU A 104 2.16 -9.87 -8.35
CA GLU A 104 1.78 -9.43 -9.69
C GLU A 104 0.29 -9.04 -9.76
N THR A 105 -0.50 -9.49 -8.77
CA THR A 105 -1.95 -9.28 -8.75
C THR A 105 -2.30 -7.83 -8.49
N SER A 106 -1.59 -7.16 -7.57
CA SER A 106 -1.77 -5.73 -7.27
C SER A 106 -3.26 -5.36 -7.14
N ALA A 107 -3.76 -4.32 -7.83
CA ALA A 107 -5.17 -3.91 -7.75
C ALA A 107 -6.16 -4.98 -8.25
N GLY A 108 -5.69 -6.01 -8.96
CA GLY A 108 -6.48 -7.16 -9.39
C GLY A 108 -7.11 -7.94 -8.22
N ILE A 109 -6.56 -7.83 -7.00
CA ILE A 109 -7.10 -8.48 -5.80
C ILE A 109 -8.53 -8.04 -5.51
N LEU A 110 -8.86 -6.77 -5.79
CA LEU A 110 -10.21 -6.23 -5.60
C LEU A 110 -11.23 -7.00 -6.44
N GLY A 111 -10.88 -7.28 -7.69
CA GLY A 111 -11.71 -8.07 -8.59
C GLY A 111 -11.80 -9.55 -8.19
N ILE A 112 -10.71 -10.13 -7.67
CA ILE A 112 -10.71 -11.52 -7.18
C ILE A 112 -11.69 -11.67 -6.02
N VAL A 113 -11.61 -10.78 -5.03
CA VAL A 113 -12.48 -10.79 -3.86
C VAL A 113 -13.93 -10.51 -4.24
N ALA A 114 -14.18 -9.50 -5.08
CA ALA A 114 -15.53 -9.16 -5.51
C ALA A 114 -16.20 -10.27 -6.34
N ARG A 115 -15.47 -10.97 -7.21
CA ARG A 115 -16.05 -12.09 -7.98
C ARG A 115 -16.38 -13.30 -7.12
N ALA A 116 -15.62 -13.53 -6.04
CA ALA A 116 -15.88 -14.67 -5.16
C ALA A 116 -17.26 -14.60 -4.49
N SER A 117 -17.78 -13.39 -4.22
CA SER A 117 -19.14 -13.26 -3.69
C SER A 117 -20.24 -13.60 -4.70
N GLN A 118 -19.96 -13.52 -6.01
CA GLN A 118 -20.94 -13.76 -7.06
C GLN A 118 -21.08 -15.26 -7.39
N ALA A 119 -20.00 -16.02 -7.27
CA ALA A 119 -19.99 -17.46 -7.57
C ALA A 119 -20.96 -18.28 -6.70
N ARG A 120 -21.44 -17.72 -5.58
CA ARG A 120 -22.40 -18.36 -4.68
C ARG A 120 -23.86 -18.18 -5.11
N GLU A 121 -24.17 -17.13 -5.88
CA GLU A 121 -25.54 -16.88 -6.37
C GLU A 121 -25.90 -17.84 -7.51
N GLU A 122 -24.92 -18.27 -8.31
CA GLU A 122 -25.11 -19.22 -9.42
C GLU A 122 -25.18 -20.69 -8.93
N GLU A 123 -24.70 -21.01 -7.73
CA GLU A 123 -24.73 -22.38 -7.17
C GLU A 123 -26.07 -22.77 -6.53
N GLU A 124 -27.00 -21.83 -6.32
CA GLU A 124 -28.34 -22.11 -5.75
C GLU A 124 -29.43 -22.35 -6.83
N ASP A 125 -29.13 -22.13 -8.11
CA ASP A 125 -30.13 -22.23 -9.22
C ASP A 125 -29.87 -23.35 -10.25
N ASP A 126 -28.74 -24.06 -10.23
CA ASP A 126 -28.39 -25.08 -11.25
C ASP A 126 -28.19 -26.50 -10.68
N ASP A 127 -29.24 -27.31 -10.76
CA ASP A 127 -29.27 -28.77 -10.51
C ASP A 127 -28.80 -29.60 -11.73
N ASP A 128 -28.22 -28.98 -12.77
CA ASP A 128 -27.85 -29.70 -14.00
C ASP A 128 -26.68 -29.02 -14.76
N ALA A 129 -25.44 -29.49 -14.53
CA ALA A 129 -24.46 -29.77 -15.59
C ALA A 129 -23.07 -30.11 -15.03
N ALA A 130 -22.53 -31.21 -15.55
CA ALA A 130 -21.21 -31.72 -15.27
C ALA A 130 -20.14 -31.19 -16.25
N GLU A 131 -18.89 -31.36 -15.79
CA GLU A 131 -17.64 -31.51 -16.55
C GLU A 131 -16.82 -30.25 -16.90
N GLY A 132 -15.70 -30.10 -16.16
CA GLY A 132 -14.51 -29.43 -16.70
C GLY A 132 -13.97 -28.23 -15.92
N GLY A 133 -13.89 -28.29 -14.59
CA GLY A 133 -13.21 -27.25 -13.80
C GLY A 133 -12.75 -27.78 -12.45
N ALA A 134 -11.48 -27.54 -12.10
CA ALA A 134 -10.87 -27.98 -10.86
C ALA A 134 -11.68 -27.55 -9.62
N GLY A 135 -11.97 -28.53 -8.74
CA GLY A 135 -12.13 -28.33 -7.29
C GLY A 135 -13.26 -27.42 -6.83
N LYS A 136 -14.47 -28.00 -6.76
CA LYS A 136 -15.66 -27.53 -6.04
C LYS A 136 -15.38 -27.51 -4.53
N GLY A 137 -15.31 -26.33 -3.94
CA GLY A 137 -15.14 -26.07 -2.52
C GLY A 137 -15.28 -24.57 -2.26
N ASP A 138 -15.83 -24.20 -1.10
CA ASP A 138 -15.97 -22.82 -0.61
C ASP A 138 -14.60 -22.11 -0.73
N ARG A 139 -14.35 -21.41 -1.84
CA ARG A 139 -13.01 -20.96 -2.23
C ARG A 139 -12.62 -19.79 -1.34
N LYS A 140 -12.07 -20.12 -0.17
CA LYS A 140 -11.45 -19.16 0.73
C LYS A 140 -10.22 -18.56 0.05
N ILE A 141 -10.11 -17.24 0.11
CA ILE A 141 -9.06 -16.44 -0.48
C ILE A 141 -8.05 -16.13 0.62
N PRO A 142 -6.85 -16.72 0.59
CA PRO A 142 -5.80 -16.38 1.55
C PRO A 142 -5.29 -14.97 1.25
N VAL A 143 -5.15 -14.15 2.29
CA VAL A 143 -4.57 -12.81 2.21
C VAL A 143 -3.52 -12.62 3.29
N CYS A 144 -2.39 -12.02 2.95
CA CYS A 144 -1.36 -11.65 3.91
C CYS A 144 -1.29 -10.12 3.99
N LEU A 145 -1.51 -9.57 5.19
CA LEU A 145 -1.48 -8.13 5.40
C LEU A 145 -0.03 -7.64 5.47
N GLN A 146 0.46 -7.04 4.39
CA GLN A 146 1.83 -6.50 4.32
C GLN A 146 1.88 -5.01 4.69
N LEU A 147 1.13 -4.62 5.72
CA LEU A 147 1.00 -3.21 6.14
C LEU A 147 2.35 -2.57 6.47
N GLY A 148 3.27 -3.32 7.10
CA GLY A 148 4.61 -2.83 7.44
C GLY A 148 5.43 -2.36 6.25
N PHE A 149 5.08 -2.76 5.02
CA PHE A 149 5.73 -2.21 3.83
C PHE A 149 5.39 -0.73 3.60
N ALA A 150 4.30 -0.21 4.15
CA ALA A 150 3.96 1.21 4.06
C ALA A 150 5.01 2.12 4.70
N THR A 151 5.68 1.65 5.76
CA THR A 151 6.69 2.43 6.51
C THR A 151 8.10 2.35 5.90
N ASP A 152 8.29 1.51 4.87
CA ASP A 152 9.51 1.43 4.08
C ASP A 152 9.42 2.39 2.89
N THR A 153 9.39 3.70 3.17
CA THR A 153 9.05 4.73 2.17
C THR A 153 10.09 4.86 1.04
N LEU A 154 11.31 4.36 1.27
CA LEU A 154 12.34 4.25 0.24
C LEU A 154 11.96 3.25 -0.85
N PHE A 155 11.24 2.19 -0.50
CA PHE A 155 10.87 1.12 -1.41
C PHE A 155 9.39 1.09 -1.74
N CYS A 156 8.52 1.56 -0.85
CA CYS A 156 7.09 1.69 -1.04
C CYS A 156 6.78 3.06 -1.61
N GLU A 157 6.72 3.12 -2.94
CA GLU A 157 6.60 4.39 -3.66
C GLU A 157 5.16 4.93 -3.64
N TRP A 158 4.17 4.04 -3.55
CA TRP A 158 2.74 4.39 -3.58
C TRP A 158 1.90 3.50 -2.66
N VAL A 159 0.88 4.09 -2.03
CA VAL A 159 -0.14 3.36 -1.27
C VAL A 159 -1.51 3.87 -1.65
N TYR A 160 -2.42 2.96 -1.99
CA TYR A 160 -3.82 3.26 -2.28
C TYR A 160 -4.68 2.66 -1.18
N VAL A 161 -5.39 3.51 -0.44
CA VAL A 161 -6.28 3.08 0.64
C VAL A 161 -7.73 3.27 0.20
N ILE A 162 -8.45 2.16 0.11
CA ILE A 162 -9.89 2.14 -0.08
C ILE A 162 -10.52 2.05 1.30
N ASP A 163 -10.99 3.18 1.80
CA ASP A 163 -11.67 3.25 3.10
C ASP A 163 -13.18 3.09 2.86
N LEU A 164 -13.69 1.89 3.13
CA LEU A 164 -15.08 1.53 2.93
C LEU A 164 -16.00 2.04 4.06
N ASP A 165 -15.42 2.46 5.20
CA ASP A 165 -16.17 3.08 6.30
C ASP A 165 -16.48 4.54 5.98
N ARG A 166 -15.52 5.24 5.37
CA ARG A 166 -15.65 6.64 4.95
C ARG A 166 -16.06 6.81 3.48
N GLU A 167 -16.07 5.72 2.72
CA GLU A 167 -16.32 5.68 1.27
C GLU A 167 -15.40 6.63 0.49
N VAL A 168 -14.11 6.56 0.79
CA VAL A 168 -13.06 7.36 0.13
C VAL A 168 -11.96 6.48 -0.45
N LEU A 169 -11.38 6.94 -1.55
CA LEU A 169 -10.06 6.54 -2.03
C LEU A 169 -9.06 7.57 -1.54
N GLU A 170 -8.05 7.15 -0.79
CA GLU A 170 -6.90 7.96 -0.44
C GLU A 170 -5.67 7.46 -1.20
N VAL A 171 -4.89 8.41 -1.69
CA VAL A 171 -3.66 8.16 -2.45
C VAL A 171 -2.51 8.75 -1.65
N PHE A 172 -1.49 7.92 -1.42
CA PHE A 172 -0.24 8.29 -0.78
C PHE A 172 0.92 7.98 -1.72
N GLY A 173 1.99 8.78 -1.68
CA GLY A 173 3.16 8.59 -2.52
C GLY A 173 4.38 9.34 -2.00
N GLY A 174 5.55 8.69 -2.09
CA GLY A 174 6.75 9.14 -1.38
C GLY A 174 6.65 8.92 0.14
N GLY A 175 7.55 9.56 0.90
CA GLY A 175 7.63 9.42 2.35
C GLY A 175 7.60 10.76 3.09
N GLU A 176 7.09 10.74 4.31
CA GLU A 176 7.15 11.85 5.26
C GLU A 176 7.44 11.33 6.68
N THR A 177 7.83 12.23 7.59
CA THR A 177 8.04 11.87 8.99
C THR A 177 6.71 11.50 9.64
N SER A 178 6.69 10.36 10.32
CA SER A 178 5.54 9.89 11.07
C SER A 178 5.12 10.89 12.14
N HIS A 179 3.82 11.14 12.25
CA HIS A 179 3.24 12.01 13.26
C HIS A 179 1.96 11.43 13.82
N ALA A 180 1.58 11.88 15.02
CA ALA A 180 0.34 11.46 15.66
C ALA A 180 -0.87 11.73 14.75
N GLY A 181 -1.79 10.75 14.68
CA GLY A 181 -2.99 10.83 13.84
C GLY A 181 -2.77 10.46 12.37
N HIS A 182 -1.53 10.19 11.93
CA HIS A 182 -1.30 9.65 10.60
C HIS A 182 -1.87 8.22 10.49
N ARG A 183 -2.44 7.87 9.34
CA ARG A 183 -3.12 6.58 9.11
C ARG A 183 -2.23 5.37 9.36
N PHE A 184 -0.93 5.51 9.11
CA PHE A 184 0.07 4.46 9.24
C PHE A 184 0.98 4.64 10.46
N ALA A 185 0.65 5.56 11.39
CA ALA A 185 1.50 5.87 12.54
C ALA A 185 1.76 4.66 13.46
N ASP A 186 0.76 3.79 13.62
CA ASP A 186 0.80 2.62 14.51
C ASP A 186 1.13 1.31 13.76
N VAL A 187 1.60 1.40 12.51
CA VAL A 187 1.95 0.23 11.70
C VAL A 187 3.39 -0.18 11.98
N GLU A 188 3.58 -1.43 12.36
CA GLU A 188 4.91 -2.03 12.56
C GLU A 188 5.49 -2.55 11.22
N PRO A 189 6.81 -2.44 10.99
CA PRO A 189 7.79 -1.82 11.90
C PRO A 189 7.69 -0.30 11.92
N ASN A 190 7.78 0.30 13.10
CA ASN A 190 7.85 1.76 13.21
C ASN A 190 9.25 2.27 12.83
N THR A 191 9.39 2.75 11.59
CA THR A 191 10.64 3.32 11.05
C THR A 191 10.79 4.82 11.33
N GLY A 192 9.76 5.47 11.91
CA GLY A 192 9.67 6.92 11.99
C GLY A 192 9.22 7.59 10.68
N GLU A 193 8.99 6.82 9.62
CA GLU A 193 8.52 7.29 8.31
C GLU A 193 7.19 6.65 7.95
N VAL A 194 6.36 7.40 7.23
CA VAL A 194 5.05 6.98 6.74
C VAL A 194 4.86 7.48 5.30
N PRO A 195 3.99 6.84 4.50
CA PRO A 195 3.81 7.28 3.12
C PRO A 195 3.11 8.64 3.11
N ALA A 196 3.59 9.58 2.31
CA ALA A 196 3.09 10.95 2.34
C ALA A 196 1.71 11.06 1.70
N PHE A 197 0.78 11.75 2.37
CA PHE A 197 -0.57 11.95 1.83
C PHE A 197 -0.57 12.83 0.56
N VAL A 198 -1.20 12.35 -0.51
CA VAL A 198 -1.32 13.10 -1.78
C VAL A 198 -2.71 13.72 -1.89
N CYS A 199 -3.76 12.88 -1.90
CA CYS A 199 -5.14 13.34 -2.06
C CYS A 199 -6.15 12.29 -1.59
N SER A 200 -7.40 12.72 -1.44
CA SER A 200 -8.54 11.86 -1.15
C SER A 200 -9.75 12.26 -1.98
N TYR A 201 -10.51 11.28 -2.44
CA TYR A 201 -11.78 11.47 -3.15
C TYR A 201 -12.83 10.53 -2.58
N THR A 202 -14.02 11.06 -2.32
CA THR A 202 -15.20 10.25 -2.02
C THR A 202 -15.61 9.44 -3.24
N PHE A 203 -16.26 8.29 -3.04
CA PHE A 203 -16.77 7.48 -4.15
C PHE A 203 -17.75 8.27 -5.02
N SER A 204 -18.55 9.15 -4.41
CA SER A 204 -19.43 10.09 -5.11
C SER A 204 -18.67 11.01 -6.07
N GLU A 205 -17.54 11.57 -5.64
CA GLU A 205 -16.68 12.37 -6.52
C GLU A 205 -16.08 11.52 -7.64
N LEU A 206 -15.65 10.29 -7.34
CA LEU A 206 -15.11 9.37 -8.34
C LEU A 206 -16.14 9.03 -9.43
N TYR A 207 -17.43 8.89 -9.09
CA TYR A 207 -18.50 8.66 -10.07
C TYR A 207 -18.73 9.84 -11.02
N LEU A 208 -18.34 11.06 -10.62
CA LEU A 208 -18.50 12.26 -11.43
C LEU A 208 -17.33 12.49 -12.39
N LEU A 209 -16.21 11.79 -12.20
CA LEU A 209 -15.05 11.88 -13.10
C LEU A 209 -15.36 11.19 -14.43
N LYS A 210 -14.99 11.83 -15.54
CA LYS A 210 -15.26 11.36 -16.91
C LYS A 210 -14.36 10.20 -17.35
N GLY A 211 -13.38 9.83 -16.53
CA GLY A 211 -12.48 8.71 -16.81
C GLY A 211 -11.15 8.80 -16.07
N GLY A 212 -10.25 7.87 -16.39
CA GLY A 212 -8.94 7.76 -15.77
C GLY A 212 -8.06 9.00 -15.96
N ASP A 213 -8.14 9.65 -17.12
CA ASP A 213 -7.31 10.85 -17.40
C ASP A 213 -7.67 12.03 -16.49
N GLU A 214 -8.96 12.21 -16.17
CA GLU A 214 -9.41 13.26 -15.25
C GLU A 214 -8.99 12.94 -13.81
N PHE A 215 -9.08 11.66 -13.41
CA PHE A 215 -8.54 11.20 -12.14
C PHE A 215 -7.04 11.49 -12.03
N LEU A 216 -6.26 11.15 -13.07
CA LEU A 216 -4.81 11.40 -13.11
C LEU A 216 -4.47 12.88 -13.04
N ALA A 217 -5.17 13.73 -13.80
CA ALA A 217 -4.96 15.17 -13.75
C ALA A 217 -5.16 15.72 -12.34
N LYS A 218 -6.18 15.24 -11.62
CA LYS A 218 -6.43 15.63 -10.22
C LYS A 218 -5.35 15.16 -9.26
N VAL A 219 -4.84 13.93 -9.42
CA VAL A 219 -3.71 13.43 -8.62
C VAL A 219 -2.44 14.27 -8.89
N GLN A 220 -2.16 14.59 -10.15
CA GLN A 220 -1.01 15.42 -10.54
C GLN A 220 -1.12 16.86 -10.00
N GLU A 221 -2.32 17.44 -10.02
CA GLU A 221 -2.58 18.75 -9.43
C GLU A 221 -2.31 18.73 -7.91
N ALA A 222 -2.75 17.69 -7.21
CA ALA A 222 -2.47 17.52 -5.77
C ALA A 222 -0.96 17.40 -5.49
N LEU A 223 -0.24 16.60 -6.26
CA LEU A 223 1.23 16.48 -6.14
C LEU A 223 1.96 17.80 -6.38
N ALA A 224 1.48 18.62 -7.32
CA ALA A 224 2.06 19.94 -7.59
C ALA A 224 1.83 20.90 -6.41
N LYS A 225 0.63 20.88 -5.82
CA LYS A 225 0.29 21.69 -4.63
C LYS A 225 1.12 21.28 -3.42
N ASN A 226 1.28 19.99 -3.18
CA ASN A 226 2.06 19.50 -2.04
C ASN A 226 3.53 19.89 -2.15
N ARG A 227 4.11 19.84 -3.36
CA ARG A 227 5.49 20.31 -3.60
C ARG A 227 5.65 21.80 -3.35
N ALA A 228 4.74 22.63 -3.89
CA ALA A 228 4.78 24.07 -3.66
C ALA A 228 4.69 24.43 -2.16
N ALA A 229 3.84 23.72 -1.40
CA ALA A 229 3.72 23.93 0.05
C ALA A 229 4.97 23.52 0.85
N GLN A 230 5.76 22.56 0.35
CA GLN A 230 7.03 22.16 0.96
C GLN A 230 8.12 23.21 0.71
N ASP A 231 8.20 23.74 -0.51
CA ASP A 231 9.17 24.77 -0.89
C ASP A 231 8.93 26.08 -0.11
N ASP A 232 7.66 26.52 0.03
CA ASP A 232 7.29 27.71 0.81
C ASP A 232 7.56 27.56 2.32
N GLY A 233 7.62 26.32 2.83
CA GLY A 233 7.90 26.00 4.23
C GLY A 233 9.38 26.04 4.60
N GLU A 234 10.28 25.92 3.62
CA GLU A 234 11.74 26.01 3.81
C GLU A 234 12.26 27.46 3.74
N GLU A 235 11.67 28.34 2.93
CA GLU A 235 12.07 29.77 2.86
C GLU A 235 11.80 30.56 4.16
N GLY A 236 10.99 30.02 5.09
CA GLY A 236 10.71 30.64 6.38
C GLY A 236 11.74 30.39 7.49
N LYS A 237 12.80 29.61 7.25
CA LYS A 237 13.78 29.23 8.29
C LYS A 237 15.13 30.00 8.26
N ASP A 238 15.41 30.78 7.22
CA ASP A 238 16.67 31.54 7.08
C ASP A 238 16.53 33.05 7.37
N GLY A 239 15.69 33.40 8.35
CA GLY A 239 15.52 34.77 8.86
C GLY A 239 16.16 34.99 10.23
N GLY A 240 17.35 34.42 10.50
CA GLY A 240 18.11 34.72 11.71
C GLY A 240 18.71 36.13 11.65
N PRO A 241 18.58 36.98 12.69
CA PRO A 241 19.11 38.33 12.64
C PRO A 241 20.64 38.27 12.65
N THR A 242 21.25 38.78 11.57
CA THR A 242 22.67 39.14 11.52
C THR A 242 22.96 40.18 12.61
N VAL A 243 23.53 39.74 13.72
CA VAL A 243 24.13 40.64 14.72
C VAL A 243 25.47 41.10 14.16
N ALA A 244 25.47 42.29 13.58
CA ALA A 244 26.69 43.05 13.31
C ALA A 244 27.02 43.87 14.56
N CYS A 245 28.12 43.55 15.23
CA CYS A 245 28.78 44.40 16.22
C CYS A 245 30.30 44.22 16.10
N GLU A 246 30.93 45.00 15.23
CA GLU A 246 32.28 45.57 15.44
C GLU A 246 32.05 46.85 16.28
N GLY A 247 32.84 47.31 17.25
CA GLY A 247 34.11 46.92 17.85
C GLY A 247 34.38 47.89 19.03
N GLU A 248 35.65 47.97 19.44
CA GLU A 248 36.28 48.94 20.37
C GLU A 248 36.49 48.49 21.84
N ASP A 249 37.63 47.84 22.04
CA ASP A 249 38.80 48.28 22.84
C ASP A 249 38.61 49.06 24.15
N GLY A 250 39.18 48.53 25.23
CA GLY A 250 39.41 49.26 26.48
C GLY A 250 40.14 48.43 27.54
N GLU A 251 41.45 48.66 27.66
CA GLU A 251 42.39 48.05 28.61
C GLU A 251 42.03 48.23 30.10
N GLY A 252 42.44 47.26 30.93
CA GLY A 252 43.25 47.56 32.11
C GLY A 252 42.83 47.01 33.49
N LYS A 253 43.79 46.29 34.11
CA LYS A 253 44.02 46.00 35.55
C LYS A 253 43.21 44.83 36.13
N ASP A 254 43.78 43.68 36.48
CA ASP A 254 44.96 43.31 37.32
C ASP A 254 44.75 43.56 38.82
N GLU A 255 45.28 42.61 39.62
CA GLU A 255 45.12 42.35 41.07
C GLU A 255 43.85 41.55 41.44
N GLY A 256 43.87 40.43 42.16
CA GLY A 256 44.90 39.75 42.94
C GLY A 256 44.20 38.93 44.04
N GLU A 257 44.68 37.69 44.25
CA GLU A 257 44.58 36.84 45.46
C GLU A 257 43.19 36.54 46.08
N ASP A 258 42.81 35.26 46.14
CA ASP A 258 42.94 34.53 47.41
C ASP A 258 42.73 33.01 47.26
N ASP A 259 43.47 32.31 48.10
CA ASP A 259 43.90 30.91 48.08
C ASP A 259 43.13 30.11 49.14
N VAL A 260 42.52 28.95 48.82
CA VAL A 260 42.19 27.91 49.82
C VAL A 260 42.28 26.49 49.24
N GLN A 261 43.44 25.89 49.46
CA GLN A 261 43.75 24.55 49.98
C GLN A 261 42.76 23.35 49.92
N VAL A 262 43.28 22.27 49.30
CA VAL A 262 43.61 20.92 49.85
C VAL A 262 42.48 19.94 50.27
N GLY A 263 42.58 18.72 49.71
CA GLY A 263 42.31 17.45 50.42
C GLY A 263 41.58 16.40 49.58
N SER A 264 42.26 15.52 48.84
CA SER A 264 42.77 14.21 49.28
C SER A 264 41.79 13.04 49.14
N ARG A 265 42.15 12.14 48.20
CA ARG A 265 41.85 10.69 48.08
C ARG A 265 40.47 10.24 47.61
#